data_AF-A0A183AUH4-F1
#
_entry.id   AF-A0A183AUH4-F1
#
_cell.length_a   1.000
_cell.length_b   1.000
_cell.length_c   1.000
_cell.angle_alpha   90.00
_cell.angle_beta   90.00
_cell.angle_gamma   90.00
#
_symmetry.space_group_name_H-M   'P 1'
#
loop_
_entity.id
_entity.type
_entity.pdbx_description
1 polymer ?
#
loop_
_entity_poly.entity_id
_entity_poly.type
_entity_poly.pdbx_seq_one_letter_code
_entity_poly.pdbx_strand_id
1 'polypeptide(L)'
;MLTKWKHSRTMLLVVFKSAPILKRTLRVRHAMMQLYVLKLLKLQSRYFGRQWRKNNMSIMSAIYQKVRHRLTDDWAYGNDVDALPWQFQVEEYTLRTNVDQFNQRRYSDNWLDPLFEPIDNSLTSVLSQPMPLSEEFKRNYEKWLEEEVFSVPINWSQVLAR
;
A
#
# COMPACT_ATOMS: atom_id res chain seq x y z
N MET A 1 1.32 -5.22 0.23
CA MET A 1 0.34 -6.25 0.66
C MET A 1 0.11 -6.05 2.15
N LEU A 2 -1.14 -5.86 2.57
CA LEU A 2 -1.48 -5.38 3.93
C LEU A 2 -0.90 -6.22 5.09
N THR A 3 -0.56 -7.48 4.87
CA THR A 3 -0.07 -8.42 5.90
C THR A 3 1.43 -8.70 5.83
N LYS A 4 2.16 -8.14 4.86
CA LYS A 4 3.59 -8.42 4.66
C LYS A 4 4.40 -7.92 5.85
N TRP A 5 5.12 -8.82 6.52
CA TRP A 5 5.94 -8.54 7.73
C TRP A 5 5.14 -8.01 8.93
N LYS A 6 3.82 -8.22 8.96
CA LYS A 6 2.96 -7.83 10.07
C LYS A 6 2.39 -9.10 10.70
N HIS A 7 3.08 -9.59 11.73
CA HIS A 7 2.72 -10.82 12.45
C HIS A 7 1.31 -10.72 13.05
N SER A 8 0.98 -9.60 13.68
CA SER A 8 -0.32 -9.26 14.29
C SER A 8 -1.48 -9.45 13.31
N ARG A 9 -1.36 -8.88 12.10
CA ARG A 9 -2.38 -9.00 11.04
C ARG A 9 -2.49 -10.41 10.46
N THR A 10 -1.37 -11.13 10.40
CA THR A 10 -1.36 -12.53 9.96
C THR A 10 -2.02 -13.43 11.00
N MET A 11 -1.75 -13.18 12.29
CA MET A 11 -2.38 -13.84 13.41
C MET A 11 -3.89 -13.60 13.40
N LEU A 12 -4.33 -12.37 13.17
CA LEU A 12 -5.76 -12.04 13.08
C LEU A 12 -6.48 -12.87 12.01
N LEU A 13 -5.84 -13.08 10.85
CA LEU A 13 -6.38 -13.94 9.79
C LEU A 13 -6.47 -15.42 10.21
N VAL A 14 -5.57 -15.90 11.05
CA VAL A 14 -5.59 -17.25 11.63
C VAL A 14 -6.74 -17.36 12.63
N VAL A 15 -6.89 -16.38 13.52
CA VAL A 15 -7.96 -16.30 14.54
C VAL A 15 -9.34 -16.29 13.92
N PHE A 16 -9.54 -15.50 12.87
CA PHE A 16 -10.80 -15.47 12.12
C PHE A 16 -11.02 -16.68 11.20
N LYS A 17 -10.17 -17.71 11.28
CA LYS A 17 -10.26 -18.93 10.47
C LYS A 17 -10.40 -18.60 8.99
N SER A 18 -9.54 -17.71 8.46
CA SER A 18 -9.63 -17.27 7.04
C SER A 18 -9.21 -18.35 6.03
N ALA A 19 -8.41 -19.35 6.45
CA ALA A 19 -7.87 -20.37 5.56
C ALA A 19 -8.91 -21.13 4.71
N PRO A 20 -10.09 -21.56 5.21
CA PRO A 20 -11.12 -22.20 4.40
C PRO A 20 -11.63 -21.31 3.25
N ILE A 21 -11.76 -20.00 3.48
CA ILE A 21 -12.18 -19.04 2.44
C ILE A 21 -11.08 -18.95 1.39
N LEU A 22 -9.84 -18.73 1.81
CA LEU A 22 -8.67 -18.67 0.92
C LEU A 22 -8.53 -19.95 0.07
N LYS A 23 -8.76 -21.12 0.68
CA LYS A 23 -8.76 -22.40 -0.04
C LYS A 23 -9.83 -22.48 -1.13
N ARG A 24 -11.04 -21.94 -0.88
CA ARG A 24 -12.08 -21.85 -1.92
C ARG A 24 -11.67 -20.88 -3.02
N THR A 25 -11.06 -19.74 -2.65
CA THR A 25 -10.58 -18.73 -3.61
C THR A 25 -9.55 -19.29 -4.59
N LEU A 26 -8.73 -20.27 -4.19
CA LEU A 26 -7.78 -20.95 -5.10
C LEU A 26 -8.45 -21.65 -6.30
N ARG A 27 -9.75 -21.96 -6.22
CA ARG A 27 -10.51 -22.56 -7.34
C ARG A 27 -10.75 -21.59 -8.49
N VAL A 28 -10.65 -20.29 -8.25
CA VAL A 28 -10.79 -19.25 -9.28
C VAL A 28 -9.57 -19.28 -10.20
N ARG A 29 -9.79 -19.43 -11.50
CA ARG A 29 -8.72 -19.53 -12.53
C ARG A 29 -8.15 -18.16 -12.89
N HIS A 30 -7.65 -17.43 -11.90
CA HIS A 30 -6.99 -16.14 -12.10
C HIS A 30 -5.60 -16.19 -11.45
N ALA A 31 -4.55 -16.22 -12.27
CA ALA A 31 -3.18 -16.51 -11.83
C ALA A 31 -2.67 -15.54 -10.75
N MET A 32 -2.92 -14.24 -10.92
CA MET A 32 -2.56 -13.22 -9.93
C MET A 32 -3.29 -13.43 -8.61
N MET A 33 -4.59 -13.72 -8.65
CA MET A 33 -5.38 -13.95 -7.44
C MET A 33 -4.86 -15.17 -6.68
N GLN A 34 -4.66 -16.29 -7.39
CA GLN A 34 -4.10 -17.50 -6.81
C GLN A 34 -2.74 -17.25 -6.17
N LEU A 35 -1.85 -16.49 -6.83
CA LEU A 35 -0.54 -16.15 -6.28
C LEU A 35 -0.66 -15.37 -4.97
N TYR A 36 -1.53 -14.36 -4.89
CA TYR A 36 -1.72 -13.59 -3.65
C TYR A 36 -2.38 -14.42 -2.55
N VAL A 37 -3.31 -15.31 -2.88
CA VAL A 37 -3.91 -16.25 -1.93
C VAL A 37 -2.85 -17.22 -1.40
N LEU A 38 -1.96 -17.76 -2.25
CA LEU A 38 -0.85 -18.61 -1.82
C LEU A 38 0.13 -17.85 -0.91
N LYS A 39 0.39 -16.55 -1.17
CA LYS A 39 1.19 -15.71 -0.25
C LYS A 39 0.54 -15.56 1.12
N LEU A 40 -0.79 -15.39 1.18
CA LEU A 40 -1.51 -15.33 2.46
C LEU A 40 -1.44 -16.67 3.20
N LEU A 41 -1.68 -17.79 2.52
CA LEU A 41 -1.61 -19.13 3.11
C LEU A 41 -0.19 -19.47 3.59
N LYS A 42 0.85 -19.03 2.85
CA LYS A 42 2.25 -19.13 3.26
C LYS A 42 2.53 -18.43 4.58
N LEU A 43 2.04 -17.19 4.75
CA LEU A 43 2.24 -16.44 5.99
C LEU A 43 1.52 -17.10 7.19
N GLN A 44 0.36 -17.72 6.95
CA GLN A 44 -0.44 -18.35 8.00
C GLN A 44 0.06 -19.75 8.41
N SER A 45 0.73 -20.49 7.52
CA SER A 45 1.05 -21.91 7.73
C SER A 45 1.93 -22.21 8.95
N ARG A 46 2.72 -21.22 9.42
CA ARG A 46 3.54 -21.32 10.62
C ARG A 46 2.70 -21.47 11.91
N TYR A 47 1.46 -20.99 11.87
CA TYR A 47 0.53 -21.01 13.01
C TYR A 47 -0.40 -22.23 13.01
N PHE A 48 -0.58 -22.91 11.87
CA PHE A 48 -1.47 -24.08 11.79
C PHE A 48 -0.84 -25.40 12.24
N GLY A 49 0.48 -25.41 12.46
CA GLY A 49 1.23 -26.58 12.91
C GLY A 49 1.39 -27.69 11.85
N ARG A 50 2.06 -28.77 12.26
CA ARG A 50 2.47 -29.88 11.37
C ARG A 50 1.29 -30.64 10.76
N GLN A 51 0.27 -30.94 11.55
CA GLN A 51 -0.87 -31.75 11.10
C GLN A 51 -1.65 -31.08 9.96
N TRP A 52 -1.82 -29.76 10.03
CA TRP A 52 -2.48 -29.01 8.96
C TRP A 52 -1.69 -29.07 7.66
N ARG A 53 -0.35 -28.94 7.72
CA ARG A 53 0.51 -29.01 6.52
C ARG A 53 0.40 -30.37 5.84
N LYS A 54 0.41 -31.46 6.62
CA LYS A 54 0.19 -32.84 6.13
C LYS A 54 -1.15 -32.99 5.40
N ASN A 55 -2.21 -32.38 5.91
CA ASN A 55 -3.54 -32.44 5.29
C ASN A 55 -3.72 -31.48 4.10
N ASN A 56 -2.79 -30.55 3.89
CA ASN A 56 -2.87 -29.52 2.85
C ASN A 56 -1.63 -29.55 1.92
N MET A 57 -1.08 -30.74 1.66
CA MET A 57 0.15 -30.91 0.88
C MET A 57 0.09 -30.33 -0.53
N SER A 58 -1.07 -30.34 -1.20
CA SER A 58 -1.25 -29.69 -2.49
C SER A 58 -1.03 -28.18 -2.43
N ILE A 59 -1.48 -27.53 -1.35
CA ILE A 59 -1.25 -26.10 -1.08
C ILE A 59 0.21 -25.87 -0.75
N MET A 60 0.81 -26.71 0.11
CA MET A 60 2.23 -26.63 0.44
C MET A 60 3.08 -26.69 -0.84
N SER A 61 2.81 -27.65 -1.71
CA SER A 61 3.50 -27.81 -3.00
C SER A 61 3.31 -26.61 -3.91
N ALA A 62 2.09 -26.08 -4.00
CA ALA A 62 1.81 -24.88 -4.79
C ALA A 62 2.55 -23.64 -4.26
N ILE A 63 2.68 -23.49 -2.93
CA ILE A 63 3.49 -22.44 -2.32
C ILE A 63 4.97 -22.63 -2.69
N TYR A 64 5.49 -23.85 -2.58
CA TYR A 64 6.87 -24.17 -2.96
C TYR A 64 7.18 -23.83 -4.41
N GLN A 65 6.27 -24.11 -5.33
CA GLN A 65 6.46 -23.88 -6.77
C GLN A 65 6.27 -22.41 -7.17
N LYS A 66 5.30 -21.70 -6.59
CA LYS A 66 4.82 -20.41 -7.13
C LYS A 66 5.20 -19.19 -6.29
N VAL A 67 5.53 -19.36 -5.01
CA VAL A 67 5.84 -18.25 -4.11
C VAL A 67 7.34 -18.18 -3.85
N ARG A 68 7.94 -16.99 -3.97
CA ARG A 68 9.37 -16.77 -3.71
C ARG A 68 9.75 -17.16 -2.27
N HIS A 69 10.85 -17.88 -2.13
CA HIS A 69 11.47 -18.26 -0.84
C HIS A 69 12.62 -17.32 -0.47
N ARG A 70 12.90 -17.22 0.83
CA ARG A 70 14.08 -16.54 1.37
C ARG A 70 14.78 -17.50 2.33
N LEU A 71 16.09 -17.34 2.50
CA LEU A 71 16.88 -18.17 3.41
C LEU A 71 16.38 -18.09 4.87
N THR A 72 15.84 -16.94 5.27
CA THR A 72 15.29 -16.71 6.62
C THR A 72 13.81 -17.06 6.74
N ASP A 73 13.21 -17.70 5.74
CA ASP A 73 11.76 -17.94 5.65
C ASP A 73 11.37 -19.27 6.27
N ASP A 74 11.09 -19.27 7.56
CA ASP A 74 10.81 -20.50 8.31
C ASP A 74 9.32 -20.91 8.31
N TRP A 75 8.56 -20.46 7.31
CA TRP A 75 7.10 -20.63 7.22
C TRP A 75 6.62 -22.09 7.23
N ALA A 76 7.45 -23.03 6.76
CA ALA A 76 7.12 -24.45 6.65
C ALA A 76 7.49 -25.28 7.90
N TYR A 77 8.44 -24.80 8.70
CA TYR A 77 8.93 -25.52 9.88
C TYR A 77 8.58 -24.83 11.21
N GLY A 78 8.34 -23.53 11.18
CA GLY A 78 7.80 -22.75 12.29
C GLY A 78 6.53 -23.40 12.86
N ASN A 79 6.52 -23.55 14.18
CA ASN A 79 5.38 -24.06 14.94
C ASN A 79 5.07 -23.06 16.07
N ASP A 80 4.68 -21.85 15.70
CA ASP A 80 4.21 -20.84 16.65
C ASP A 80 2.74 -21.12 16.99
N VAL A 81 2.46 -22.35 17.44
CA VAL A 81 1.11 -22.80 17.79
C VAL A 81 0.61 -22.08 19.04
N ASP A 82 1.55 -21.64 19.89
CA ASP A 82 1.29 -20.91 21.13
C ASP A 82 1.25 -19.39 20.95
N ALA A 83 1.25 -18.88 19.72
CA ALA A 83 1.11 -17.44 19.50
C ALA A 83 -0.35 -17.04 19.76
N LEU A 84 -0.56 -16.32 20.87
CA LEU A 84 -1.87 -16.11 21.44
C LEU A 84 -2.54 -14.86 20.83
N PRO A 85 -3.83 -14.91 20.48
CA PRO A 85 -4.55 -13.78 19.86
C PRO A 85 -4.48 -12.48 20.67
N TRP A 86 -4.45 -12.59 22.00
CA TRP A 86 -4.43 -11.45 22.92
C TRP A 86 -3.09 -10.71 22.97
N GLN A 87 -1.98 -11.34 22.55
CA GLN A 87 -0.67 -10.68 22.51
C GLN A 87 -0.63 -9.50 21.52
N PHE A 88 -1.55 -9.47 20.56
CA PHE A 88 -1.62 -8.47 19.51
C PHE A 88 -2.76 -7.46 19.68
N GLN A 89 -3.57 -7.57 20.75
CA GLN A 89 -4.74 -6.71 20.95
C GLN A 89 -4.38 -5.23 21.10
N VAL A 90 -3.29 -4.93 21.82
CA VAL A 90 -2.84 -3.54 22.01
C VAL A 90 -2.42 -2.92 20.68
N GLU A 91 -1.59 -3.62 19.90
CA GLU A 91 -1.14 -3.14 18.59
C GLU A 91 -2.31 -2.94 17.62
N GLU A 92 -3.26 -3.89 17.58
CA GLU A 92 -4.44 -3.80 16.71
C GLU A 92 -5.39 -2.68 17.16
N TYR A 93 -5.58 -2.48 18.46
CA TYR A 93 -6.35 -1.36 19.00
C TYR A 93 -5.71 -0.02 18.63
N THR A 94 -4.40 0.15 18.85
CA THR A 94 -3.66 1.35 18.45
C THR A 94 -3.76 1.60 16.95
N LEU A 95 -3.62 0.57 16.12
CA LEU A 95 -3.78 0.68 14.67
C LEU A 95 -5.18 1.14 14.29
N ARG A 96 -6.22 0.57 14.91
CA ARG A 96 -7.62 0.95 14.65
C ARG A 96 -7.86 2.41 15.01
N THR A 97 -7.45 2.83 16.20
CA THR A 97 -7.56 4.23 16.63
C THR A 97 -6.84 5.18 15.68
N ASN A 98 -5.63 4.85 15.23
CA ASN A 98 -4.89 5.70 14.28
C ASN A 98 -5.58 5.80 12.92
N VAL A 99 -6.14 4.69 12.43
CA VAL A 99 -6.91 4.67 11.17
C VAL A 99 -8.19 5.48 11.31
N ASP A 100 -8.92 5.32 12.42
CA ASP A 100 -10.14 6.06 12.69
C ASP A 100 -9.86 7.57 12.79
N GLN A 101 -8.80 7.97 13.50
CA GLN A 101 -8.36 9.37 13.56
C GLN A 101 -7.93 9.92 12.21
N PHE A 102 -7.24 9.12 11.38
CA PHE A 102 -6.90 9.55 10.02
C PHE A 102 -8.16 9.73 9.16
N ASN A 103 -9.08 8.78 9.20
CA ASN A 103 -10.30 8.83 8.42
C ASN A 103 -11.21 9.97 8.86
N GLN A 104 -11.37 10.19 10.17
CA GLN A 104 -12.07 11.35 10.71
C GLN A 104 -11.44 12.65 10.24
N ARG A 105 -10.10 12.75 10.25
CA ARG A 105 -9.41 13.94 9.73
C ARG A 105 -9.57 14.14 8.24
N ARG A 106 -9.66 13.09 7.42
CA ARG A 106 -9.57 13.17 5.95
C ARG A 106 -10.88 13.03 5.19
N TYR A 107 -11.90 12.44 5.81
CA TYR A 107 -13.17 12.09 5.17
C TYR A 107 -14.39 12.52 6.00
N SER A 108 -14.21 13.18 7.15
CA SER A 108 -15.32 13.82 7.86
C SER A 108 -15.59 15.19 7.23
N ASP A 109 -16.87 15.55 7.08
CA ASP A 109 -17.28 16.88 6.61
C ASP A 109 -16.94 17.99 7.62
N ASN A 110 -16.66 17.61 8.87
CA ASN A 110 -16.16 18.50 9.92
C ASN A 110 -14.63 18.56 9.90
N TRP A 111 -14.08 19.36 8.99
CA TRP A 111 -12.67 19.78 9.01
C TRP A 111 -12.45 20.71 10.21
N LEU A 112 -12.27 20.13 11.39
CA LEU A 112 -12.06 20.88 12.64
C LEU A 112 -10.74 21.66 12.65
N ASP A 113 -9.82 21.35 11.73
CA ASP A 113 -8.50 21.97 11.65
C ASP A 113 -8.23 22.48 10.22
N PRO A 114 -8.18 23.81 10.01
CA PRO A 114 -7.89 24.45 8.73
C PRO A 114 -6.58 24.01 8.07
N LEU A 115 -5.61 23.49 8.85
CA LEU A 115 -4.35 22.97 8.30
C LEU A 115 -4.50 21.66 7.51
N PHE A 116 -5.67 21.02 7.60
CA PHE A 116 -5.92 19.70 7.01
C PHE A 116 -6.98 19.70 5.90
N GLU A 117 -7.40 20.86 5.40
CA GLU A 117 -8.28 20.91 4.23
C GLU A 117 -7.64 20.18 3.03
N PRO A 118 -8.44 19.48 2.20
CA PRO A 118 -7.93 18.85 0.98
C PRO A 118 -7.30 19.90 0.08
N ILE A 119 -5.97 19.85 -0.05
CA ILE A 119 -5.25 20.69 -1.01
C ILE A 119 -5.53 20.15 -2.42
N ASP A 120 -5.85 21.07 -3.32
CA ASP A 120 -5.99 20.77 -4.73
C ASP A 120 -4.63 20.49 -5.35
N ASN A 121 -4.36 19.20 -5.60
CA ASN A 121 -3.13 18.73 -6.24
C ASN A 121 -3.29 18.54 -7.76
N SER A 122 -4.42 18.96 -8.34
CA SER A 122 -4.66 18.88 -9.77
C SER A 122 -3.92 19.99 -10.49
N LEU A 123 -2.87 19.63 -11.23
CA LEU A 123 -2.18 20.56 -12.15
C LEU A 123 -3.18 21.23 -13.10
N THR A 124 -4.17 20.49 -13.60
CA THR A 124 -5.19 21.03 -14.49
C THR A 124 -6.02 22.10 -13.81
N SER A 125 -6.33 21.95 -12.52
CA SER A 125 -7.06 22.96 -11.76
C SER A 125 -6.26 24.25 -11.63
N VAL A 126 -4.99 24.14 -11.22
CA VAL A 126 -4.06 25.28 -11.10
C VAL A 126 -3.85 25.98 -12.46
N LEU A 127 -3.63 25.22 -13.53
CA LEU A 127 -3.40 25.76 -14.87
C LEU A 127 -4.67 26.30 -15.54
N SER A 128 -5.85 25.86 -15.10
CA SER A 128 -7.14 26.36 -15.60
C SER A 128 -7.55 27.70 -14.98
N GLN A 129 -6.87 28.14 -13.91
CA GLN A 129 -7.14 29.46 -13.36
C GLN A 129 -6.60 30.55 -14.30
N PRO A 130 -7.42 31.53 -14.68
CA PRO A 130 -6.94 32.66 -15.47
C PRO A 130 -5.97 33.46 -14.61
N MET A 131 -4.69 33.48 -14.99
CA MET A 131 -3.67 34.30 -14.36
C MET A 131 -3.67 35.68 -15.03
N PRO A 132 -4.20 36.74 -14.40
CA PRO A 132 -4.17 38.08 -14.98
C PRO A 132 -2.73 38.59 -15.02
N LEU A 133 -2.21 38.80 -16.22
CA LEU A 133 -0.92 39.46 -16.41
C LEU A 133 -1.04 40.95 -16.09
N SER A 134 -0.03 41.52 -15.42
CA SER A 134 0.00 42.95 -15.13
C SER A 134 0.06 43.77 -16.42
N GLU A 135 -0.55 44.96 -16.41
CA GLU A 135 -0.50 45.87 -17.57
C GLU A 135 0.93 46.30 -17.92
N GLU A 136 1.81 46.37 -16.93
CA GLU A 136 3.23 46.64 -17.15
C GLU A 136 3.92 45.49 -17.89
N PHE A 137 3.64 44.25 -17.50
CA PHE A 137 4.18 43.07 -18.18
C PHE A 137 3.68 43.00 -19.62
N LYS A 138 2.39 43.26 -19.86
CA LYS A 138 1.82 43.28 -21.23
C LYS A 138 2.51 44.30 -22.13
N ARG A 139 2.82 45.49 -21.61
CA ARG A 139 3.53 46.54 -22.38
C ARG A 139 4.97 46.17 -22.70
N ASN A 140 5.63 45.44 -21.82
CA ASN A 140 7.05 45.09 -21.93
C ASN A 140 7.28 43.64 -22.40
N TYR A 141 6.24 42.97 -22.89
CA TYR A 141 6.27 41.54 -23.19
C TYR A 141 7.33 41.17 -24.24
N GLU A 142 7.46 41.96 -25.30
CA GLU A 142 8.46 41.73 -26.35
C GLU A 142 9.89 41.84 -25.82
N LYS A 143 10.15 42.84 -24.97
CA LYS A 143 11.46 43.04 -24.34
C LYS A 143 11.81 41.88 -23.42
N TRP A 144 10.85 41.40 -22.63
CA TRP A 144 11.03 40.23 -21.77
C TRP A 144 11.33 38.96 -22.59
N LEU A 145 10.67 38.76 -23.75
CA LEU A 145 10.96 37.63 -24.63
C LEU A 145 12.41 37.67 -25.15
N GLU A 146 12.88 38.84 -25.59
CA GLU A 146 14.27 38.98 -26.05
C GLU A 146 15.27 38.72 -24.95
N GLU A 147 15.08 39.33 -23.77
CA GLU A 147 16.02 39.25 -22.66
C GLU A 147 16.00 37.88 -21.97
N GLU A 148 14.83 37.33 -21.63
CA GLU A 148 14.74 36.16 -20.75
C GLU A 148 14.49 34.84 -21.50
N VAL A 149 13.95 34.88 -22.72
CA VAL A 149 13.58 33.66 -23.47
C VAL A 149 14.54 33.38 -24.62
N PHE A 150 14.82 34.38 -25.46
CA PHE A 150 15.65 34.18 -26.65
C PHE A 150 17.15 34.32 -26.35
N SER A 151 17.55 35.25 -25.47
CA SER A 151 18.97 35.46 -25.16
C SER A 151 19.55 34.46 -24.17
N VAL A 152 18.71 33.81 -23.35
CA VAL A 152 19.14 32.85 -22.34
C VAL A 152 19.19 31.44 -22.95
N PRO A 153 20.37 30.80 -23.04
CA PRO A 153 20.46 29.44 -23.54
C PRO A 153 19.79 28.46 -22.56
N ILE A 154 18.80 27.71 -23.07
CA ILE A 154 18.06 26.73 -22.26
C ILE A 154 19.00 25.59 -21.84
N ASN A 155 19.14 25.41 -20.52
CA ASN A 155 19.88 24.28 -19.95
C ASN A 155 19.02 23.01 -19.99
N TRP A 156 19.01 22.35 -21.15
CA TRP A 156 18.24 21.12 -21.39
C TRP A 156 18.56 19.98 -20.42
N SER A 157 19.79 19.94 -19.89
CA SER A 157 20.18 18.96 -18.87
C SER A 157 19.37 19.07 -17.57
N GLN A 158 18.97 20.27 -17.14
CA GLN A 158 18.09 20.42 -15.97
C GLN A 158 16.64 20.09 -16.28
N VAL A 159 16.16 20.42 -17.49
CA VAL A 159 14.77 20.19 -17.91
C VAL A 159 14.47 18.69 -18.06
N LEU A 160 15.44 17.92 -18.55
CA LEU A 160 15.30 16.48 -18.82
C LEU A 160 15.67 15.56 -17.64
N ALA A 161 16.16 16.10 -16.52
CA ALA A 161 16.63 15.31 -15.38
C ALA A 161 15.50 14.81 -14.44
N ARG A 162 14.25 14.73 -14.91
CA ARG A 162 13.12 14.21 -14.12
C ARG A 162 12.75 12.79 -14.48
#